data_AF-A0A2N9NC04-F1
#
_entry.id   AF-A0A2N9NC04-F1
#
_cell.length_a   1.000
_cell.length_b   1.000
_cell.length_c   1.000
_cell.angle_alpha   90.00
_cell.angle_beta   90.00
_cell.angle_gamma   90.00
#
_symmetry.space_group_name_H-M   'P 1'
#
loop_
_entity.id
_entity.type
_entity.pdbx_description
1 polymer ?
#
loop_
_entity_poly.entity_id
_entity_poly.type
_entity_poly.pdbx_seq_one_letter_code
_entity_poly.pdbx_strand_id
1 'polypeptide(L)'
;MQDAKNGSNGTSSASLLNNDPHVQEVVKTAHEELRQLMKQRAGIMKRIGTLKQTLAGLANLFGDEILGEDLLELVDRKTGGRQPGFTKACRMVLMDAGRALSVREVCQQIQDRMPAVLLRHKDPLASVTTVLNRLVDYGEAQSEVRENGRRAWQWVSEPPQDGLGSPPAPEPSISEL
;
A
#
# COMPACT_ATOMS: atom_id res chain seq x y z
N MET A 1 -17.30 62.25 -29.86
CA MET A 1 -16.42 61.13 -30.23
C MET A 1 -15.93 60.53 -28.91
N GLN A 2 -16.50 59.43 -28.39
CA GLN A 2 -16.23 58.02 -28.79
C GLN A 2 -14.70 57.77 -28.78
N ASP A 3 -14.13 56.84 -28.01
CA ASP A 3 -14.59 55.49 -27.69
C ASP A 3 -14.01 54.96 -26.36
N ALA A 4 -14.86 54.23 -25.64
CA ALA A 4 -14.45 53.24 -24.67
C ALA A 4 -13.89 52.01 -25.38
N LYS A 5 -12.81 51.41 -24.87
CA LYS A 5 -12.48 50.01 -25.18
C LYS A 5 -12.01 49.27 -23.93
N ASN A 6 -13.04 48.71 -23.29
CA ASN A 6 -13.03 47.55 -22.42
C ASN A 6 -12.30 46.36 -23.08
N GLY A 7 -11.30 45.80 -22.40
CA GLY A 7 -10.63 44.54 -22.78
C GLY A 7 -10.83 43.51 -21.68
N SER A 8 -11.94 42.79 -21.76
CA SER A 8 -12.40 41.78 -20.81
C SER A 8 -11.86 40.39 -21.15
N ASN A 9 -11.51 39.66 -20.07
CA ASN A 9 -11.64 38.22 -19.84
C ASN A 9 -10.99 37.21 -20.80
N GLY A 10 -9.84 36.69 -20.37
CA GLY A 10 -9.27 35.41 -20.83
C GLY A 10 -9.36 34.26 -19.80
N THR A 11 -10.06 34.43 -18.67
CA THR A 11 -9.94 33.49 -17.52
C THR A 11 -11.18 32.62 -17.25
N SER A 12 -12.22 32.67 -18.10
CA SER A 12 -13.53 32.09 -17.77
C SER A 12 -13.78 30.65 -18.25
N SER A 13 -12.91 30.06 -19.10
CA SER A 13 -13.16 28.71 -19.65
C SER A 13 -12.81 27.56 -18.72
N ALA A 14 -11.83 27.71 -17.82
CA ALA A 14 -11.45 26.64 -16.89
C ALA A 14 -12.52 26.40 -15.81
N SER A 15 -13.25 27.44 -15.42
CA SER A 15 -14.31 27.39 -14.41
C SER A 15 -15.62 26.77 -14.90
N LEU A 16 -15.89 26.75 -16.21
CA LEU A 16 -17.13 26.19 -16.77
C LEU A 16 -17.10 24.66 -16.86
N LEU A 17 -15.94 24.06 -17.15
CA LEU A 17 -15.76 22.61 -17.13
C LEU A 17 -15.84 22.01 -15.72
N ASN A 18 -15.56 22.83 -14.69
CA ASN A 18 -15.54 22.39 -13.29
C ASN A 18 -16.94 22.25 -12.66
N ASN A 19 -17.98 22.73 -13.35
CA ASN A 19 -19.37 22.75 -12.89
C ASN A 19 -20.32 21.92 -13.76
N ASP A 20 -19.81 21.15 -14.73
CA ASP A 20 -20.66 20.23 -15.49
C ASP A 20 -21.07 19.07 -14.57
N PRO A 21 -22.36 18.94 -14.20
CA PRO A 21 -22.83 17.92 -13.27
C PRO A 21 -22.52 16.50 -13.76
N HIS A 22 -22.48 16.30 -15.08
CA HIS A 22 -22.19 15.01 -15.68
C HIS A 22 -20.71 14.64 -15.51
N VAL A 23 -19.80 15.61 -15.70
CA VAL A 23 -18.36 15.40 -15.47
C VAL A 23 -18.09 15.08 -14.00
N GLN A 24 -18.75 15.78 -13.07
CA GLN A 24 -18.62 15.50 -11.63
C GLN A 24 -19.11 14.10 -11.27
N GLU A 25 -20.21 13.64 -11.88
CA GLU A 25 -20.75 12.29 -11.65
C GLU A 25 -19.84 11.18 -12.20
N VAL A 26 -19.23 11.39 -13.37
CA VAL A 26 -18.24 10.46 -13.95
C VAL A 26 -16.99 10.38 -13.06
N VAL A 27 -16.46 11.52 -12.60
CA VAL A 27 -15.29 11.55 -11.71
C VAL A 27 -15.60 10.87 -10.38
N LYS A 28 -16.77 11.12 -9.80
CA LYS A 28 -17.20 10.47 -8.55
C LYS A 28 -17.31 8.95 -8.72
N THR A 29 -17.92 8.49 -9.80
CA THR A 29 -18.05 7.06 -10.12
C THR A 29 -16.69 6.40 -10.29
N ALA A 30 -15.80 7.01 -11.08
CA ALA A 30 -14.44 6.50 -11.30
C ALA A 30 -13.61 6.48 -10.00
N HIS A 31 -13.77 7.48 -9.13
CA HIS A 31 -13.10 7.52 -7.83
C HIS A 31 -13.56 6.40 -6.91
N GLU A 32 -14.87 6.14 -6.84
CA GLU A 32 -15.42 5.05 -6.03
C GLU A 32 -14.99 3.68 -6.57
N GLU A 33 -15.02 3.48 -7.89
CA GLU A 33 -14.53 2.25 -8.52
C GLU A 33 -13.05 2.01 -8.22
N LEU A 34 -12.20 3.04 -8.34
CA LEU A 34 -10.79 2.96 -7.99
C LEU A 34 -10.60 2.59 -6.51
N ARG A 35 -11.38 3.19 -5.61
CA ARG A 35 -11.34 2.88 -4.17
C ARG A 35 -11.71 1.43 -3.91
N GLN A 36 -12.73 0.91 -4.58
CA GLN A 36 -13.14 -0.49 -4.46
C GLN A 36 -12.07 -1.44 -5.00
N LEU A 37 -11.48 -1.15 -6.15
CA LEU A 37 -10.37 -1.93 -6.72
C LEU A 37 -9.16 -1.96 -5.79
N MET A 38 -8.81 -0.84 -5.15
CA MET A 38 -7.73 -0.80 -4.15
C MET A 38 -8.03 -1.71 -2.95
N LYS A 39 -9.27 -1.70 -2.45
CA LYS A 39 -9.70 -2.60 -1.36
C LYS A 39 -9.67 -4.07 -1.78
N GLN A 40 -10.18 -4.39 -2.98
CA GLN A 40 -10.13 -5.74 -3.53
C GLN A 40 -8.68 -6.22 -3.70
N ARG A 41 -7.79 -5.36 -4.22
CA ARG A 41 -6.37 -5.66 -4.36
C ARG A 41 -5.75 -6.02 -3.01
N ALA A 42 -6.04 -5.27 -1.95
CA ALA A 42 -5.54 -5.56 -0.61
C ALA A 42 -6.05 -6.93 -0.09
N GLY A 43 -7.36 -7.19 -0.24
CA GLY A 43 -7.95 -8.47 0.17
C GLY A 43 -7.38 -9.68 -0.58
N ILE A 44 -7.20 -9.56 -1.89
CA ILE A 44 -6.58 -10.59 -2.74
C ILE A 44 -5.13 -10.82 -2.31
N MET A 45 -4.35 -9.75 -2.09
CA MET A 45 -2.96 -9.87 -1.65
C MET A 45 -2.84 -10.58 -0.30
N LYS A 46 -3.71 -10.27 0.67
CA LYS A 46 -3.77 -10.97 1.95
C LYS A 46 -3.99 -12.47 1.76
N ARG A 47 -4.98 -12.83 0.92
CA ARG A 47 -5.32 -14.23 0.65
C ARG A 47 -4.20 -14.98 -0.08
N ILE A 48 -3.51 -14.33 -1.03
CA ILE A 48 -2.31 -14.87 -1.68
C ILE A 48 -1.21 -15.13 -0.64
N GLY A 49 -0.97 -14.17 0.26
CA GLY A 49 0.03 -14.32 1.34
C GLY A 49 -0.27 -15.51 2.24
N THR A 50 -1.51 -15.65 2.71
CA THR A 50 -1.93 -16.80 3.54
C THR A 50 -1.72 -18.12 2.83
N LEU A 51 -2.13 -18.24 1.55
CA LEU A 51 -1.93 -19.47 0.78
C LEU A 51 -0.46 -19.81 0.58
N LYS A 52 0.39 -18.82 0.25
CA LYS A 52 1.84 -19.03 0.15
C LYS A 52 2.44 -19.52 1.47
N GLN A 53 2.00 -18.98 2.60
CA GLN A 53 2.45 -19.41 3.92
C GLN A 53 2.03 -20.85 4.23
N THR A 54 0.78 -21.23 3.90
CA THR A 54 0.32 -22.62 4.04
C THR A 54 1.17 -23.57 3.21
N LEU A 55 1.44 -23.23 1.94
CA LEU A 55 2.27 -24.05 1.06
C LEU A 55 3.72 -24.19 1.55
N ALA A 56 4.33 -23.09 2.00
CA ALA A 56 5.65 -23.13 2.63
C ALA A 56 5.66 -23.98 3.91
N GLY A 57 4.58 -23.93 4.70
CA GLY A 57 4.39 -24.78 5.88
C GLY A 57 4.28 -26.26 5.52
N LEU A 58 3.52 -26.61 4.48
CA LEU A 58 3.43 -27.98 3.99
C LEU A 58 4.80 -28.49 3.52
N ALA A 59 5.54 -27.68 2.76
CA ALA A 59 6.87 -28.08 2.29
C ALA A 59 7.90 -28.20 3.44
N ASN A 60 7.75 -27.44 4.53
CA ASN A 60 8.55 -27.66 5.75
C ASN A 60 8.27 -29.01 6.42
N LEU A 61 7.03 -29.48 6.38
CA LEU A 61 6.61 -30.71 7.06
C LEU A 61 6.85 -31.96 6.21
N PHE A 62 6.69 -31.85 4.89
CA PHE A 62 6.66 -32.98 3.97
C PHE A 62 7.76 -32.95 2.90
N GLY A 63 8.69 -31.99 2.96
CA GLY A 63 9.75 -31.80 1.97
C GLY A 63 9.34 -30.88 0.81
N ASP A 64 10.31 -30.35 0.07
CA ASP A 64 10.06 -29.44 -1.06
C ASP A 64 9.50 -30.18 -2.30
N GLU A 65 9.72 -31.49 -2.39
CA GLU A 65 9.30 -32.36 -3.49
C GLU A 65 7.79 -32.46 -3.69
N ILE A 66 7.00 -32.13 -2.67
CA ILE A 66 5.53 -32.09 -2.77
C ILE A 66 5.03 -30.87 -3.55
N LEU A 67 5.88 -29.85 -3.74
CA LEU A 67 5.56 -28.66 -4.49
C LEU A 67 6.22 -28.73 -5.87
N GLY A 68 5.42 -28.51 -6.91
CA GLY A 68 5.94 -28.33 -8.27
C GLY A 68 6.88 -27.10 -8.35
N GLU A 69 7.70 -27.07 -9.39
CA GLU A 69 8.71 -26.04 -9.61
C GLU A 69 8.14 -24.60 -9.59
N ASP A 70 7.02 -24.39 -10.28
CA ASP A 70 6.31 -23.12 -10.34
C ASP A 70 5.83 -22.65 -8.96
N LEU A 71 5.46 -23.61 -8.11
CA LEU A 71 4.93 -23.33 -6.78
C LEU A 71 6.06 -22.97 -5.82
N LEU A 72 7.21 -23.65 -5.93
CA LEU A 72 8.43 -23.33 -5.19
C LEU A 72 8.97 -21.93 -5.53
N GLU A 73 8.85 -21.50 -6.79
CA GLU A 73 9.18 -20.12 -7.18
C GLU A 73 8.20 -19.12 -6.55
N LEU A 74 6.90 -19.43 -6.58
CA LEU A 74 5.88 -18.56 -5.99
C LEU A 74 6.00 -18.41 -4.48
N VAL A 75 6.44 -19.44 -3.74
CA VAL A 75 6.67 -19.34 -2.29
C VAL A 75 8.08 -18.85 -1.93
N ASP A 76 8.82 -18.28 -2.90
CA ASP A 76 10.18 -17.76 -2.76
C ASP A 76 11.17 -18.79 -2.16
N ARG A 77 10.90 -20.10 -2.35
CA ARG A 77 11.75 -21.23 -1.89
C ARG A 77 12.73 -21.70 -2.95
N LYS A 78 12.44 -21.47 -4.23
CA LYS A 78 13.38 -21.76 -5.30
C LYS A 78 14.57 -20.78 -5.23
N THR A 79 15.66 -21.23 -4.63
CA THR A 79 16.97 -20.52 -4.56
C THR A 79 17.65 -20.37 -5.93
N GLY A 80 17.04 -20.91 -7.00
CA GLY A 80 17.47 -20.80 -8.39
C GLY A 80 17.20 -19.43 -9.02
N GLY A 81 18.02 -18.44 -8.70
CA GLY A 81 18.50 -17.47 -9.71
C GLY A 81 17.83 -16.09 -9.82
N ARG A 82 16.60 -15.87 -9.36
CA ARG A 82 16.01 -14.51 -9.39
C ARG A 82 15.89 -13.92 -7.99
N GLN A 83 17.00 -13.34 -7.54
CA GLN A 83 17.00 -12.46 -6.37
C GLN A 83 15.89 -11.39 -6.52
N PRO A 84 15.08 -11.13 -5.48
CA PRO A 84 14.04 -10.13 -5.58
C PRO A 84 14.65 -8.78 -5.96
N GLY A 85 14.07 -8.14 -6.98
CA GLY A 85 14.48 -6.78 -7.34
C GLY A 85 14.34 -5.84 -6.14
N PHE A 86 15.14 -4.78 -6.09
CA PHE A 86 15.23 -3.86 -4.95
C PHE A 86 13.86 -3.36 -4.46
N THR A 87 12.95 -3.04 -5.38
CA THR A 87 11.58 -2.64 -5.04
C THR A 87 10.75 -3.78 -4.43
N LYS A 88 10.87 -5.01 -4.94
CA LYS A 88 10.18 -6.18 -4.37
C LYS A 88 10.67 -6.43 -2.93
N ALA A 89 11.98 -6.33 -2.70
CA ALA A 89 12.58 -6.42 -1.37
C ALA A 89 12.02 -5.38 -0.39
N CYS A 90 11.93 -4.11 -0.79
CA CYS A 90 11.34 -3.07 0.06
C CYS A 90 9.86 -3.36 0.39
N ARG A 91 9.03 -3.78 -0.59
CA ARG A 91 7.63 -4.14 -0.31
C ARG A 91 7.54 -5.28 0.70
N MET A 92 8.32 -6.34 0.52
CA MET A 92 8.31 -7.51 1.43
C MET A 92 8.62 -7.11 2.87
N VAL A 93 9.65 -6.27 3.06
CA VAL A 93 10.04 -5.78 4.40
C VAL A 93 8.95 -4.93 5.05
N LEU A 94 8.33 -4.00 4.32
CA LEU A 94 7.25 -3.19 4.87
C LEU A 94 6.00 -4.02 5.21
N MET A 95 5.62 -4.95 4.33
CA MET A 95 4.46 -5.82 4.54
C MET A 95 4.65 -6.73 5.75
N ASP A 96 5.82 -7.36 5.87
CA ASP A 96 6.11 -8.32 6.94
C ASP A 96 6.27 -7.64 8.30
N ALA A 97 6.80 -6.42 8.33
CA ALA A 97 7.02 -5.72 9.59
C ALA A 97 5.72 -5.34 10.31
N GLY A 98 4.61 -5.13 9.60
CA GLY A 98 3.31 -4.75 10.17
C GLY A 98 3.29 -3.39 10.92
N ARG A 99 4.43 -2.71 11.03
CA ARG A 99 4.65 -1.44 11.72
C ARG A 99 5.44 -0.49 10.84
N ALA A 100 5.40 0.79 11.15
CA ALA A 100 6.24 1.76 10.47
C ALA A 100 7.73 1.45 10.71
N LEU A 101 8.56 1.59 9.67
CA LEU A 101 10.00 1.37 9.68
C LEU A 101 10.75 2.61 9.18
N SER A 102 11.88 2.93 9.81
CA SER A 102 12.85 3.87 9.26
C SER A 102 13.64 3.25 8.10
N VAL A 103 14.26 4.09 7.26
CA VAL A 103 15.13 3.62 6.15
C VAL A 103 16.22 2.67 6.64
N ARG A 104 16.80 2.94 7.82
CA ARG A 104 17.84 2.10 8.43
C ARG A 104 17.31 0.73 8.82
N GLU A 105 16.12 0.67 9.43
CA GLU A 105 15.47 -0.59 9.76
C GLU A 105 15.13 -1.40 8.50
N VAL A 106 14.67 -0.73 7.43
CA VAL A 106 14.42 -1.39 6.15
C VAL A 106 15.72 -1.96 5.57
N CYS A 107 16.81 -1.18 5.54
CA CYS A 107 18.10 -1.68 5.07
C CYS A 107 18.59 -2.87 5.91
N GLN A 108 18.45 -2.81 7.23
CA GLN A 108 18.85 -3.90 8.12
C GLN A 108 18.07 -5.18 7.82
N GLN A 109 16.75 -5.10 7.69
CA GLN A 109 15.93 -6.28 7.39
C GLN A 109 16.20 -6.85 6.00
N ILE A 110 16.51 -6.00 5.00
CA ILE A 110 16.98 -6.48 3.69
C ILE A 110 18.35 -7.15 3.83
N GLN A 111 19.27 -6.60 4.61
CA GLN A 111 20.59 -7.17 4.84
C GLN A 111 20.50 -8.56 5.50
N ASP A 112 19.63 -8.73 6.48
CA ASP A 112 19.49 -9.98 7.24
C ASP A 112 18.86 -11.10 6.39
N ARG A 113 17.96 -10.75 5.46
CA ARG A 113 17.15 -11.74 4.73
C ARG A 113 17.58 -11.92 3.27
N MET A 114 18.05 -10.84 2.65
CA MET A 114 18.30 -10.74 1.19
C MET A 114 19.54 -9.86 0.92
N PRO A 115 20.72 -10.19 1.49
CA PRO A 115 21.91 -9.34 1.43
C PRO A 115 22.35 -9.02 -0.01
N ALA A 116 22.17 -9.95 -0.93
CA ALA A 116 22.52 -9.80 -2.34
C ALA A 116 21.79 -8.65 -3.06
N VAL A 117 20.66 -8.20 -2.52
CA VAL A 117 19.89 -7.06 -3.06
C VAL A 117 20.62 -5.75 -2.81
N LEU A 118 21.23 -5.58 -1.63
CA LEU A 118 21.94 -4.35 -1.26
C LEU A 118 23.29 -4.22 -1.98
N LEU A 119 23.97 -5.35 -2.24
CA LEU A 119 25.29 -5.37 -2.91
C LEU A 119 25.28 -4.74 -4.30
N ARG A 120 24.12 -4.63 -4.95
CA ARG A 120 23.96 -4.04 -6.29
C ARG A 120 23.84 -2.51 -6.28
N HIS A 121 23.79 -1.91 -5.10
CA HIS A 121 23.54 -0.48 -4.93
C HIS A 121 24.70 0.18 -4.20
N LYS A 122 25.31 1.20 -4.84
CA LYS A 122 26.40 1.99 -4.28
C LYS A 122 26.01 2.70 -2.98
N ASP A 123 24.76 3.13 -2.89
CA ASP A 123 24.17 3.72 -1.68
C ASP A 123 22.80 3.08 -1.42
N PRO A 124 22.77 2.06 -0.53
CA PRO A 124 21.52 1.38 -0.21
C PRO A 124 20.50 2.27 0.53
N LEU A 125 20.95 3.23 1.36
CA LEU A 125 20.04 4.12 2.08
C LEU A 125 19.31 5.07 1.12
N ALA A 126 20.03 5.68 0.17
CA ALA A 126 19.44 6.53 -0.84
C ALA A 126 18.49 5.74 -1.77
N SER A 127 18.89 4.53 -2.15
CA SER A 127 18.08 3.64 -2.99
C SER A 127 16.78 3.24 -2.28
N VAL A 128 16.86 2.86 -1.00
CA VAL A 128 15.68 2.54 -0.18
C VAL A 128 14.78 3.75 -0.05
N THR A 129 15.33 4.92 0.29
CA THR A 129 14.54 6.16 0.42
C THR A 129 13.78 6.48 -0.88
N THR A 130 14.44 6.35 -2.03
CA THR A 130 13.82 6.57 -3.33
C THR A 130 12.65 5.61 -3.57
N VAL A 131 12.84 4.33 -3.31
CA VAL A 131 11.79 3.33 -3.46
C VAL A 131 10.64 3.58 -2.48
N LEU A 132 10.93 3.89 -1.21
CA LEU A 132 9.92 4.16 -0.20
C LEU A 132 9.06 5.37 -0.57
N ASN A 133 9.66 6.46 -1.08
CA ASN A 133 8.89 7.60 -1.56
C ASN A 133 8.01 7.22 -2.76
N ARG A 134 8.53 6.44 -3.72
CA ARG A 134 7.71 5.95 -4.85
C ARG A 134 6.55 5.07 -4.38
N LEU A 135 6.75 4.23 -3.36
CA LEU A 135 5.67 3.41 -2.80
C LEU A 135 4.60 4.27 -2.11
N VAL A 136 4.98 5.42 -1.54
CA VAL A 136 4.02 6.43 -1.04
C VAL A 136 3.27 7.07 -2.19
N ASP A 137 3.97 7.48 -3.25
CA ASP A 137 3.35 8.08 -4.45
C ASP A 137 2.36 7.10 -5.12
N TYR A 138 2.64 5.80 -5.05
CA TYR A 138 1.75 4.74 -5.54
C TYR A 138 0.61 4.35 -4.57
N GLY A 139 0.57 4.94 -3.37
CA GLY A 139 -0.42 4.60 -2.34
C GLY A 139 -0.24 3.21 -1.71
N GLU A 140 0.92 2.56 -1.91
CA GLU A 140 1.23 1.25 -1.30
C GLU A 140 1.78 1.39 0.13
N ALA A 141 2.37 2.54 0.46
CA ALA A 141 2.93 2.84 1.77
C ALA A 141 2.48 4.22 2.25
N GLN A 142 2.49 4.43 3.56
CA GLN A 142 2.30 5.74 4.18
C GLN A 142 3.60 6.17 4.84
N SER A 143 3.94 7.46 4.72
CA SER A 143 5.02 8.03 5.52
C SER A 143 4.46 8.76 6.73
N GLU A 144 5.02 8.47 7.90
CA GLU A 144 4.73 9.11 9.17
C GLU A 144 6.00 9.72 9.75
N VAL A 145 5.84 10.71 10.65
CA VAL A 145 6.94 11.28 11.42
C VAL A 145 6.81 10.74 12.84
N ARG A 146 7.82 9.99 13.30
CA ARG A 146 7.86 9.49 14.67
C ARG A 146 8.16 10.62 15.66
N GLU A 147 7.94 10.36 16.94
CA GLU A 147 8.20 11.31 18.05
C GLU A 147 9.62 11.90 18.05
N ASN A 148 10.59 11.18 17.50
CA ASN A 148 11.98 11.63 17.36
C ASN A 148 12.23 12.55 16.15
N GLY A 149 11.17 12.99 15.45
CA GLY A 149 11.25 13.83 14.26
C GLY A 149 11.74 13.12 12.99
N ARG A 150 12.01 11.81 13.04
CA ARG A 150 12.48 11.05 11.88
C ARG A 150 11.30 10.44 11.13
N ARG A 151 11.42 10.44 9.79
CA ARG A 151 10.45 9.78 8.91
C ARG A 151 10.52 8.26 9.05
N ALA A 152 9.37 7.63 9.09
CA ALA A 152 9.17 6.19 8.99
C ALA A 152 8.10 5.90 7.94
N TRP A 153 8.13 4.68 7.41
CA TRP A 153 7.22 4.22 6.37
C TRP A 153 6.54 2.95 6.82
N GLN A 154 5.23 2.89 6.68
CA GLN A 154 4.43 1.73 6.98
C GLN A 154 3.73 1.26 5.70
N TRP A 155 3.60 -0.06 5.55
CA TRP A 155 2.72 -0.59 4.51
C TRP A 155 1.28 -0.18 4.79
N VAL A 156 0.53 0.24 3.76
CA VAL A 156 -0.90 0.46 3.90
C VAL A 156 -1.61 -0.89 3.92
N SER A 157 -1.68 -1.48 5.10
CA SER A 157 -2.72 -2.47 5.41
C SER A 157 -4.02 -1.69 5.62
N GLU A 158 -5.16 -2.23 5.17
CA GLU A 158 -6.48 -1.63 5.41
C GLU A 158 -6.57 -1.13 6.87
N PRO A 159 -7.06 0.09 7.13
CA PRO A 159 -7.09 0.62 8.50
C PRO A 159 -7.81 -0.37 9.41
N PRO A 160 -7.40 -0.48 10.69
CA PRO A 160 -8.25 -1.13 11.68
C PRO A 160 -9.63 -0.50 11.53
N GLN A 161 -10.66 -1.33 11.41
CA GLN A 161 -12.04 -0.87 11.43
C GLN A 161 -12.33 -0.40 12.86
N ASP A 162 -11.77 0.73 13.27
CA ASP A 162 -12.20 1.44 14.47
C ASP A 162 -13.48 2.18 14.12
N GLY A 163 -14.57 1.80 14.78
CA GLY A 163 -15.80 2.59 14.80
C GLY A 163 -17.03 1.98 14.12
N LEU A 164 -17.22 0.66 14.11
CA LEU A 164 -18.59 0.17 14.23
C LEU A 164 -19.01 0.44 15.67
N GLY A 165 -19.77 1.54 15.84
CA GLY A 165 -20.37 1.92 17.10
C GLY A 165 -21.00 0.69 17.77
N SER A 166 -20.65 0.48 19.04
CA SER A 166 -21.38 -0.42 19.90
C SER A 166 -22.87 -0.13 19.73
N PRO A 167 -23.73 -1.13 19.45
CA PRO A 167 -25.17 -0.89 19.48
C PRO A 167 -25.53 -0.32 20.86
N PRO A 168 -26.41 0.69 20.94
CA PRO A 168 -26.88 1.19 22.22
C PRO A 168 -27.42 0.00 23.03
N ALA A 169 -27.03 -0.06 24.30
CA ALA A 169 -27.49 -1.09 25.22
C ALA A 169 -29.03 -1.14 25.21
N PRO A 170 -29.64 -2.33 25.32
CA PRO A 170 -31.09 -2.44 25.39
C PRO A 170 -31.58 -1.63 26.59
N GLU A 171 -32.46 -0.65 26.32
CA GLU A 171 -33.13 0.13 27.35
C GLU A 171 -33.84 -0.82 28.33
N PRO A 172 -33.79 -0.55 29.64
CA PRO A 172 -34.50 -1.36 30.61
C PRO A 172 -36.01 -1.21 30.36
N SER A 173 -36.66 -2.33 30.00
CA SER A 173 -38.11 -2.45 30.02
C SER A 173 -38.61 -2.04 31.42
N ILE A 174 -39.20 -0.86 31.51
CA ILE A 174 -40.03 -0.46 32.64
C ILE A 174 -41.31 -1.31 32.54
N SER A 175 -41.27 -2.48 33.18
CA SER A 175 -42.47 -3.21 33.53
C SER A 175 -42.89 -2.75 34.92
N GLU A 176 -43.74 -1.72 34.98
CA GLU A 176 -44.60 -1.46 36.14
C GLU A 176 -45.99 -1.05 35.66
N LEU A 177 -46.93 -2.01 35.73
CA LEU A 177 -48.25 -1.98 36.39
C LEU A 177 -49.22 -2.99 35.76
#